data_AF-A0A956A7X2-F1
#
_entry.id   AF-A0A956A7X2-F1
#
_cell.length_a   1.000
_cell.length_b   1.000
_cell.length_c   1.000
_cell.angle_alpha   90.00
_cell.angle_beta   90.00
_cell.angle_gamma   90.00
#
_symmetry.space_group_name_H-M   'P 1'
#
loop_
_entity.id
_entity.type
_entity.pdbx_description
1 polymer ?
#
loop_
_entity_poly.entity_id
_entity_poly.type
_entity_poly.pdbx_seq_one_letter_code
_entity_poly.pdbx_strand_id
1 'polypeptide(L)'
;MSHFTSVKTKIRDLACLVRALKDLSFEFTVAEEHEKVRVRGYQGQTTDCELSIHASKTYDIGVKLTADGTYEFVADWWGVETTRGVTEQDFIKQLTRRYSYHKVMEEIKKKGYTVESEEETENEQIQVRVRTWS
;
A
#
# COMPACT_ATOMS: atom_id res chain seq x y z
N MET A 1 -7.04 -25.27 -1.19
CA MET A 1 -5.63 -25.11 -1.58
C MET A 1 -5.30 -23.63 -1.44
N SER A 2 -4.68 -23.24 -0.32
CA SER A 2 -4.21 -21.87 -0.12
C SER A 2 -2.90 -21.71 -0.90
N HIS A 3 -2.88 -20.82 -1.88
CA HIS A 3 -1.69 -20.45 -2.63
C HIS A 3 -1.25 -19.08 -2.15
N PHE A 4 0.01 -18.96 -1.76
CA PHE A 4 0.63 -17.66 -1.50
C PHE A 4 0.81 -16.97 -2.85
N THR A 5 0.06 -15.89 -3.10
CA THR A 5 0.25 -15.08 -4.31
C THR A 5 1.12 -13.89 -3.96
N SER A 6 2.22 -13.75 -4.70
CA SER A 6 3.06 -12.57 -4.65
C SER A 6 2.66 -11.61 -5.76
N VAL A 7 2.27 -10.39 -5.40
CA VAL A 7 1.82 -9.37 -6.35
C VAL A 7 2.90 -8.31 -6.51
N LYS A 8 3.55 -8.32 -7.67
CA LYS A 8 4.51 -7.28 -8.04
C LYS A 8 3.77 -5.98 -8.32
N THR A 9 4.11 -4.92 -7.58
CA THR A 9 3.58 -3.59 -7.83
C THR A 9 4.66 -2.66 -8.38
N LYS A 10 4.23 -1.51 -8.92
CA LYS A 10 5.13 -0.43 -9.34
C LYS A 10 5.39 0.57 -8.20
N ILE A 11 5.07 0.19 -6.96
CA ILE A 11 5.27 1.03 -5.78
C ILE A 11 6.75 1.02 -5.46
N ARG A 12 7.33 2.21 -5.33
CA ARG A 12 8.76 2.41 -5.01
C ARG A 12 8.96 3.28 -3.77
N ASP A 13 7.88 3.89 -3.29
CA ASP A 13 7.90 4.86 -2.21
C ASP A 13 7.15 4.32 -0.99
N LEU A 14 7.90 3.94 0.05
CA LEU A 14 7.31 3.39 1.27
C LEU A 14 6.50 4.45 2.03
N ALA A 15 6.89 5.72 1.98
CA ALA A 15 6.19 6.79 2.70
C ALA A 15 4.79 7.03 2.12
N CYS A 16 4.68 7.09 0.79
CA CYS A 16 3.38 7.15 0.11
C CYS A 16 2.55 5.90 0.35
N LEU A 17 3.18 4.72 0.43
CA LEU A 17 2.49 3.46 0.73
C LEU A 17 1.89 3.47 2.14
N VAL A 18 2.69 3.86 3.14
CA VAL A 18 2.25 4.00 4.55
C VAL A 18 1.08 4.96 4.67
N ARG A 19 1.12 6.11 3.97
CA ARG A 19 -0.01 7.06 3.96
C ARG A 19 -1.26 6.45 3.31
N ALA A 20 -1.09 5.74 2.20
CA ALA A 20 -2.19 5.04 1.54
C ALA A 20 -2.85 4.00 2.46
N LEU A 21 -2.05 3.24 3.21
CA LEU A 21 -2.55 2.27 4.19
C LEU A 21 -3.29 2.94 5.36
N LYS A 22 -2.77 4.06 5.88
CA LYS A 22 -3.44 4.84 6.93
C LYS A 22 -4.82 5.32 6.47
N ASP A 23 -4.92 5.84 5.25
CA ASP A 23 -6.18 6.35 4.72
C ASP A 23 -7.22 5.24 4.50
N LEU A 24 -6.75 4.05 4.12
CA LEU A 24 -7.58 2.86 4.01
C LEU A 24 -7.88 2.21 5.38
N SER A 25 -7.47 2.84 6.49
CA SER A 25 -7.66 2.35 7.85
C SER A 25 -7.16 0.91 8.04
N PHE A 26 -6.03 0.58 7.43
CA PHE A 26 -5.33 -0.67 7.69
C PHE A 26 -4.38 -0.50 8.87
N GLU A 27 -4.35 -1.49 9.75
CA GLU A 27 -3.30 -1.62 10.74
C GLU A 27 -2.05 -2.16 10.05
N PHE A 28 -0.89 -1.57 10.33
CA PHE A 28 0.38 -2.03 9.77
C PHE A 28 1.51 -1.72 10.75
N THR A 29 2.54 -2.55 10.69
CA THR A 29 3.79 -2.41 11.40
C THR A 29 4.88 -2.11 10.37
N VAL A 30 5.50 -0.93 10.46
CA VAL A 30 6.65 -0.55 9.64
C VAL A 30 7.91 -0.94 10.38
N ALA A 31 8.93 -1.44 9.67
CA ALA A 31 10.22 -1.67 10.28
C ALA A 31 10.86 -0.34 10.68
N GLU A 32 11.53 -0.29 11.82
CA GLU A 32 12.35 0.88 12.15
C GLU A 32 13.54 0.98 11.19
N GLU A 33 14.06 2.19 11.00
CA GLU A 33 15.23 2.44 10.16
C GLU A 33 16.39 1.55 10.68
N HIS A 34 16.81 0.57 9.87
CA HIS A 34 17.83 -0.48 10.13
C HIS A 34 17.34 -1.82 10.69
N GLU A 35 16.04 -2.00 10.90
CA GLU A 35 15.44 -3.31 11.23
C GLU A 35 14.54 -3.81 10.09
N LYS A 36 14.23 -5.10 10.08
CA LYS A 36 13.23 -5.68 9.17
C LYS A 36 12.10 -6.26 9.99
N VAL A 37 10.85 -5.98 9.61
CA VAL A 37 9.72 -6.63 10.28
C VAL A 37 9.67 -8.07 9.82
N ARG A 38 9.73 -8.99 10.80
CA ARG A 38 9.39 -10.38 10.55
C ARG A 38 7.90 -10.49 10.36
N VAL A 39 7.48 -10.54 9.11
CA VAL A 39 6.10 -10.83 8.76
C VAL A 39 5.88 -12.31 8.97
N ARG A 40 4.89 -12.66 9.79
CA ARG A 40 4.46 -14.05 9.96
C ARG A 40 3.67 -14.45 8.73
N GLY A 41 4.34 -15.16 7.82
CA GLY A 41 3.70 -15.75 6.66
C GLY A 41 2.92 -17.02 7.01
N TYR A 42 2.27 -17.57 6.00
CA TYR A 42 1.60 -18.88 6.10
C TYR A 42 2.64 -20.01 6.27
N GLN A 43 2.31 -21.02 7.09
CA GLN A 43 3.20 -22.12 7.56
C GLN A 43 4.35 -21.75 8.51
N GLY A 44 4.31 -20.61 9.20
CA GLY A 44 5.34 -20.27 10.19
C GLY A 44 6.67 -19.83 9.57
N GLN A 45 6.69 -19.56 8.27
CA GLN A 45 7.81 -18.88 7.62
C GLN A 45 7.77 -17.40 7.98
N THR A 46 8.81 -16.93 8.67
CA THR A 46 9.04 -15.51 8.87
C THR A 46 9.80 -14.97 7.67
N THR A 47 9.21 -14.02 6.95
CA THR A 47 9.92 -13.29 5.89
C THR A 47 10.30 -11.93 6.40
N ASP A 48 11.55 -11.55 6.16
CA ASP A 48 12.02 -10.20 6.45
C ASP A 48 11.44 -9.25 5.40
N CYS A 49 10.57 -8.35 5.85
CA CYS A 49 9.88 -7.37 5.03
C CYS A 49 10.08 -5.97 5.60
N GLU A 50 9.92 -4.96 4.74
CA GLU A 50 10.02 -3.56 5.15
C GLU A 50 8.76 -3.11 5.91
N LEU A 51 7.62 -3.74 5.61
CA LEU A 51 6.34 -3.42 6.21
C LEU A 51 5.44 -4.65 6.30
N SER A 52 4.71 -4.77 7.40
CA SER A 52 3.69 -5.81 7.66
C SER A 52 2.32 -5.16 7.76
N ILE A 53 1.37 -5.54 6.93
CA ILE A 53 -0.01 -5.03 6.99
C ILE A 53 -0.88 -6.08 7.67
N HIS A 54 -1.49 -5.73 8.79
CA HIS A 54 -2.44 -6.59 9.50
C HIS A 54 -3.80 -6.50 8.81
N ALA A 55 -4.02 -7.40 7.85
CA ALA A 55 -5.28 -7.44 7.11
C ALA A 55 -6.43 -7.97 7.99
N SER A 56 -6.13 -8.94 8.85
CA SER A 56 -7.06 -9.48 9.86
C SER A 56 -6.33 -10.05 11.08
N LYS A 57 -7.08 -10.56 12.07
CA LYS A 57 -6.50 -11.14 13.31
C LYS A 57 -5.58 -12.35 13.07
N THR A 58 -5.71 -13.01 11.92
CA THR A 58 -5.00 -14.25 11.60
C THR A 58 -4.16 -14.16 10.34
N TYR A 59 -4.33 -13.11 9.52
CA TYR A 59 -3.64 -12.97 8.24
C TYR A 59 -2.97 -11.61 8.12
N ASP A 60 -1.66 -11.67 7.89
CA ASP A 60 -0.81 -10.52 7.63
C ASP A 60 -0.38 -10.51 6.15
N ILE A 61 -0.23 -9.31 5.58
CA ILE A 61 0.29 -9.07 4.24
C ILE A 61 1.70 -8.48 4.39
N GLY A 62 2.71 -9.20 3.91
CA GLY A 62 4.09 -8.73 3.91
C GLY A 62 4.39 -7.85 2.70
N VAL A 63 5.11 -6.76 2.92
CA VAL A 63 5.60 -5.88 1.86
C VAL A 63 7.11 -6.03 1.76
N LYS A 64 7.55 -6.68 0.68
CA LYS A 64 8.95 -7.01 0.43
C LYS A 64 9.54 -6.11 -0.63
N LEU A 65 10.72 -5.55 -0.39
CA LEU A 65 11.48 -4.86 -1.42
C LEU A 65 12.09 -5.89 -2.39
N THR A 66 11.82 -5.71 -3.68
CA THR A 66 12.41 -6.51 -4.75
C THR A 66 13.76 -5.92 -5.18
N ALA A 67 14.59 -6.73 -5.86
CA ALA A 67 15.88 -6.29 -6.38
C ALA A 67 15.78 -5.12 -7.39
N ASP A 68 14.63 -4.97 -8.04
CA ASP A 68 14.34 -3.89 -8.99
C ASP A 68 13.98 -2.55 -8.30
N GLY A 69 13.98 -2.53 -6.95
CA GLY A 69 13.61 -1.35 -6.16
C GLY A 69 12.11 -1.10 -6.08
N THR A 70 11.27 -2.08 -6.43
CA THR A 70 9.81 -2.01 -6.24
C THR A 70 9.36 -2.89 -5.09
N TYR A 71 8.22 -2.57 -4.50
CA TYR A 71 7.61 -3.34 -3.42
C TYR A 71 6.65 -4.41 -3.96
N GLU A 72 6.75 -5.62 -3.41
CA GLU A 72 5.90 -6.76 -3.70
C GLU A 72 5.08 -7.12 -2.45
N PHE A 73 3.79 -7.41 -2.66
CA PHE A 73 2.89 -7.83 -1.59
C PHE A 73 2.82 -9.34 -1.58
N VAL A 74 3.03 -9.93 -0.40
CA VAL A 74 3.07 -11.38 -0.23
C VAL A 74 2.14 -11.75 0.92
N ALA A 75 1.07 -12.48 0.61
CA ALA A 75 0.04 -12.85 1.57
C ALA A 75 -0.76 -14.08 1.15
N ASP A 76 -1.52 -14.63 2.09
CA ASP A 76 -2.61 -15.56 1.82
C ASP A 76 -3.88 -14.77 1.49
N TRP A 77 -4.08 -14.49 0.21
CA TRP A 77 -5.24 -13.74 -0.26
C TRP A 77 -6.56 -14.47 -0.06
N TRP A 78 -6.56 -15.81 -0.07
CA TRP A 78 -7.77 -16.58 0.22
C TRP A 78 -8.21 -16.36 1.67
N GLY A 79 -7.25 -16.31 2.60
CA GLY A 79 -7.48 -15.96 3.99
C GLY A 79 -7.96 -14.51 4.18
N VAL A 80 -7.36 -13.56 3.47
CA VAL A 80 -7.76 -12.14 3.49
C VAL A 80 -9.16 -11.96 2.91
N GLU A 81 -9.49 -12.60 1.79
CA GLU A 81 -10.81 -12.56 1.18
C GLU A 81 -11.87 -13.18 2.10
N THR A 82 -11.57 -14.33 2.72
CA THR A 82 -12.51 -14.98 3.65
C THR A 82 -12.72 -14.18 4.93
N THR A 83 -11.68 -13.49 5.44
CA THR A 83 -11.77 -12.76 6.72
C THR A 83 -12.26 -11.33 6.57
N ARG A 84 -11.85 -10.63 5.50
CA ARG A 84 -12.15 -9.21 5.27
C ARG A 84 -13.15 -8.99 4.13
N GLY A 85 -13.42 -10.00 3.31
CA GLY A 85 -14.31 -9.87 2.14
C GLY A 85 -13.70 -9.07 1.00
N VAL A 86 -12.38 -8.87 0.98
CA VAL A 86 -11.68 -8.09 -0.05
C VAL A 86 -10.78 -9.02 -0.85
N THR A 87 -10.98 -9.05 -2.16
CA THR A 87 -10.16 -9.83 -3.07
C THR A 87 -8.76 -9.22 -3.21
N GLU A 88 -7.79 -10.02 -3.62
CA GLU A 88 -6.44 -9.56 -3.98
C GLU A 88 -6.47 -8.35 -4.91
N GLN A 89 -7.28 -8.44 -5.97
CA GLN A 89 -7.36 -7.41 -6.99
C GLN A 89 -7.95 -6.11 -6.44
N ASP A 90 -9.02 -6.19 -5.66
CA ASP A 90 -9.65 -5.01 -5.08
C ASP A 90 -8.73 -4.32 -4.08
N PHE A 91 -8.05 -5.09 -3.23
CA PHE A 91 -7.09 -4.56 -2.27
C PHE A 91 -5.96 -3.82 -3.00
N ILE A 92 -5.33 -4.47 -3.99
CA ILE A 92 -4.23 -3.88 -4.74
C ILE A 92 -4.71 -2.67 -5.53
N LYS A 93 -5.92 -2.69 -6.11
CA LYS A 93 -6.50 -1.57 -6.84
C LYS A 93 -6.75 -0.37 -5.92
N GLN A 94 -7.38 -0.56 -4.76
CA GLN A 94 -7.63 0.50 -3.78
C GLN A 94 -6.32 1.10 -3.25
N LEU A 95 -5.38 0.23 -2.87
CA LEU A 95 -4.07 0.65 -2.38
C LEU A 95 -3.28 1.42 -3.43
N THR A 96 -3.25 0.92 -4.67
CA THR A 96 -2.56 1.59 -5.79
C THR A 96 -3.20 2.93 -6.12
N ARG A 97 -4.53 3.05 -6.08
CA ARG A 97 -5.24 4.32 -6.27
C ARG A 97 -4.82 5.34 -5.22
N ARG A 98 -4.85 4.96 -3.94
CA ARG A 98 -4.50 5.87 -2.84
C ARG A 98 -3.01 6.21 -2.80
N TYR A 99 -2.15 5.25 -3.10
CA TYR A 99 -0.72 5.48 -3.30
C TYR A 99 -0.45 6.49 -4.42
N SER A 100 -1.11 6.32 -5.57
CA SER A 100 -0.92 7.21 -6.73
C SER A 100 -1.34 8.63 -6.41
N TYR A 101 -2.45 8.80 -5.69
CA TYR A 101 -2.89 10.10 -5.18
C TYR A 101 -1.82 10.75 -4.27
N HIS A 102 -1.31 10.03 -3.26
CA HIS A 102 -0.25 10.54 -2.39
C HIS A 102 1.02 10.90 -3.17
N LYS A 103 1.36 10.07 -4.15
CA LYS A 103 2.55 10.32 -4.98
C LYS A 103 2.40 11.58 -5.81
N VAL A 104 1.24 11.79 -6.43
CA VAL A 104 0.91 13.02 -7.16
C VAL A 104 0.97 14.23 -6.23
N MET A 105 0.37 14.14 -5.04
CA MET A 105 0.41 15.19 -4.02
C MET A 105 1.84 15.56 -3.58
N GLU A 106 2.71 14.57 -3.43
CA GLU A 106 4.13 14.80 -3.14
C GLU A 106 4.85 15.47 -4.29
N GLU A 107 4.62 15.04 -5.53
CA GLU A 107 5.23 15.65 -6.70
C GLU A 107 4.74 17.10 -6.90
N ILE A 108 3.46 17.39 -6.63
CA ILE A 108 2.88 18.74 -6.61
C ILE A 108 3.63 19.62 -5.60
N LYS A 109 3.78 19.15 -4.35
CA LYS A 109 4.51 19.86 -3.29
C LYS A 109 5.97 20.07 -3.65
N LYS A 110 6.66 19.05 -4.19
CA LYS A 110 8.07 19.15 -4.62
C LYS A 110 8.28 20.17 -5.72
N LYS A 111 7.33 20.27 -6.65
CA LYS A 111 7.36 21.26 -7.73
C LYS A 111 6.92 22.66 -7.30
N GLY A 112 6.53 22.85 -6.03
CA GLY A 112 6.08 24.14 -5.51
C GLY A 112 4.66 24.52 -5.91
N TYR A 113 3.88 23.60 -6.47
CA TYR A 113 2.47 23.82 -6.75
C TYR A 113 1.66 23.78 -5.45
N THR A 114 0.67 24.65 -5.33
CA THR A 114 -0.29 24.64 -4.20
C THR A 114 -1.57 23.96 -4.65
N VAL A 115 -2.08 23.01 -3.85
CA VAL A 115 -3.37 22.38 -4.11
C VAL A 115 -4.47 23.39 -3.80
N GLU A 116 -5.30 23.67 -4.80
CA GLU A 116 -6.38 24.65 -4.73
C GLU A 116 -7.71 23.98 -4.38
N SER A 117 -8.00 22.83 -4.98
CA SER A 117 -9.15 22.01 -4.60
C SER A 117 -8.91 20.52 -4.84
N GLU A 118 -9.55 19.71 -4.02
CA GLU A 118 -9.62 18.26 -4.16
C GLU A 118 -11.10 17.87 -4.23
N GLU A 119 -11.51 17.28 -5.33
CA GLU A 119 -12.88 16.84 -5.54
C GLU A 119 -12.87 15.35 -5.88
N GLU A 120 -13.59 14.57 -5.09
CA GLU A 120 -13.85 13.17 -5.40
C GLU A 120 -15.19 13.10 -6.15
N THR A 121 -15.13 12.79 -7.44
CA THR A 121 -16.32 12.66 -8.29
C THR A 121 -17.03 11.34 -7.99
N GLU A 122 -18.35 11.30 -8.18
CA GLU A 122 -19.18 10.08 -8.02
C GLU A 122 -18.68 8.86 -8.82
N ASN A 123 -17.88 9.07 -9.87
CA ASN A 123 -17.25 8.03 -10.69
C ASN A 123 -15.92 7.50 -10.13
N GLU A 124 -15.66 7.62 -8.82
CA GLU A 124 -14.40 7.21 -8.18
C GLU A 124 -13.15 7.89 -8.77
N GLN A 125 -13.30 9.06 -9.38
CA GLN A 125 -12.18 9.87 -9.86
C GLN A 125 -11.83 10.93 -8.84
N ILE A 126 -10.53 11.05 -8.53
CA ILE A 126 -10.02 12.11 -7.66
C ILE A 126 -9.45 13.19 -8.57
N GLN A 127 -10.11 14.34 -8.63
CA GLN A 127 -9.63 15.50 -9.37
C GLN A 127 -8.91 16.44 -8.40
N VAL A 128 -7.62 16.66 -8.64
CA VAL A 128 -6.80 17.59 -7.86
C VAL A 128 -6.49 18.80 -8.74
N ARG A 129 -7.02 19.98 -8.36
CA ARG A 129 -6.66 21.24 -9.02
C ARG A 129 -5.47 21.85 -8.30
N VAL A 130 -4.47 22.23 -9.06
CA VAL A 130 -3.23 22.83 -8.56
C VAL A 130 -3.00 24.17 -9.21
N ARG A 131 -2.52 25.13 -8.42
CA ARG A 131 -2.10 26.45 -8.90
C ARG A 131 -0.60 26.62 -8.69
N THR A 132 0.02 27.36 -9.60
CA THR A 132 1.37 27.90 -9.43
C THR A 132 1.26 29.38 -9.14
N TRP A 133 2.10 29.89 -8.24
CA TRP A 133 2.35 31.32 -8.16
C TRP A 133 3.39 31.63 -9.24
N SER A 134 3.01 32.44 -10.24
CA SER A 134 3.92 33.12 -11.14
C SER A 134 3.94 34.60 -10.80
#